data_AF-A0A1B0D4R2-F1
#
_entry.id   AF-A0A1B0D4R2-F1
#
_cell.length_a   1.000
_cell.length_b   1.000
_cell.length_c   1.000
_cell.angle_alpha   90.00
_cell.angle_beta   90.00
_cell.angle_gamma   90.00
#
_symmetry.space_group_name_H-M   'P 1'
#
loop_
_entity.id
_entity.type
_entity.pdbx_description
1 polymer ?
#
loop_
_entity_poly.entity_id
_entity_poly.type
_entity_poly.pdbx_seq_one_letter_code
_entity_poly.pdbx_strand_id
1 'polypeptide(L)'
;HILEQGRFHVDEILFYESGPQKPLKSLDNSPCIVLVSGLNMTHADNLHLPLEVFQQWLFGNLWGEECKDFDPSSVVRVILAGNSVKNEDNRVESLDLEQQATADDINGVKFLDQFIAEISQSVHVDIMPGEFDPTSSLLPQPPIHMLLLPKSSQLKSCQSVPNPYACEIAGRSILGMSGQNIDDILRYSQIPDALSALKATFKWGHIVPTCPDTKFAYPILGKDPFVIDDCPHVYFAGNCPEYQTELIKDSAGRQIRLICVYLMLQLPKNKPNHHKHSQTIKQFKR
;
A
#
# COMPACT_ATOMS: atom_id res chain seq x y z
N HIS A 1 21.45 19.65 -28.45
CA HIS A 1 22.01 20.94 -28.95
C HIS A 1 21.25 22.14 -28.36
N ILE A 2 21.91 23.25 -28.03
CA ILE A 2 21.23 24.48 -27.59
C ILE A 2 20.73 25.21 -28.83
N LEU A 3 19.41 25.36 -28.94
CA LEU A 3 18.74 26.10 -29.99
C LEU A 3 18.75 27.61 -29.68
N GLU A 4 18.38 28.44 -30.66
CA GLU A 4 18.13 29.85 -30.42
C GLU A 4 17.11 30.05 -29.28
N GLN A 5 17.26 31.14 -28.52
CA GLN A 5 16.46 31.48 -27.33
C GLN A 5 16.68 30.59 -26.10
N GLY A 6 17.80 29.85 -26.02
CA GLY A 6 18.19 29.10 -24.82
C GLY A 6 17.42 27.79 -24.62
N ARG A 7 16.73 27.29 -25.65
CA ARG A 7 16.02 26.01 -25.59
C ARG A 7 17.00 24.84 -25.76
N PHE A 8 16.78 23.76 -25.03
CA PHE A 8 17.60 22.56 -25.13
C PHE A 8 16.88 21.49 -25.96
N HIS A 9 17.49 21.06 -27.07
CA HIS A 9 17.04 19.88 -27.81
C HIS A 9 17.55 18.62 -27.11
N VAL A 10 16.61 17.80 -26.60
CA VAL A 10 16.87 16.53 -25.93
C VAL A 10 16.82 15.41 -26.96
N ASP A 11 17.94 14.76 -27.22
CA ASP A 11 18.02 13.62 -28.14
C ASP A 11 17.62 12.31 -27.43
N GLU A 12 18.13 12.11 -26.21
CA GLU A 12 17.89 10.90 -25.40
C GLU A 12 17.72 11.26 -23.91
N ILE A 13 16.93 10.43 -23.21
CA ILE A 13 16.70 10.55 -21.77
C ILE A 13 17.12 9.23 -21.11
N LEU A 14 18.02 9.32 -20.15
CA LEU A 14 18.50 8.21 -19.34
C LEU A 14 17.98 8.38 -17.91
N PHE A 15 17.59 7.27 -17.28
CA PHE A 15 17.15 7.25 -15.89
C PHE A 15 18.19 6.53 -15.03
N TYR A 16 18.17 6.81 -13.72
CA TYR A 16 19.08 6.19 -12.76
C TYR A 16 18.91 4.67 -12.69
N GLU A 17 17.67 4.19 -12.91
CA GLU A 17 17.25 2.80 -12.69
C GLU A 17 17.46 2.34 -11.23
N SER A 18 16.80 1.25 -10.81
CA SER A 18 16.98 0.74 -9.44
C SER A 18 18.36 0.12 -9.24
N GLY A 19 18.96 0.27 -8.05
CA GLY A 19 20.26 -0.33 -7.73
C GLY A 19 20.22 -1.87 -7.59
N PRO A 20 21.24 -2.55 -7.04
CA PRO A 20 21.37 -4.01 -7.16
C PRO A 20 20.19 -4.79 -6.56
N GLN A 21 19.86 -5.95 -7.13
CA GLN A 21 18.81 -6.84 -6.61
C GLN A 21 19.46 -8.01 -5.86
N LYS A 22 18.96 -8.32 -4.66
CA LYS A 22 19.37 -9.52 -3.91
C LYS A 22 18.98 -10.79 -4.70
N PRO A 23 19.77 -11.87 -4.69
CA PRO A 23 19.41 -13.09 -5.40
C PRO A 23 18.24 -13.80 -4.73
N LEU A 24 17.27 -14.26 -5.53
CA LEU A 24 16.14 -15.05 -5.06
C LEU A 24 16.58 -16.46 -4.65
N LYS A 25 16.28 -16.82 -3.39
CA LYS A 25 16.44 -18.19 -2.89
C LYS A 25 15.19 -19.02 -3.21
N SER A 26 15.38 -20.28 -3.58
CA SER A 26 14.28 -21.25 -3.64
C SER A 26 13.65 -21.40 -2.27
N LEU A 27 12.32 -21.47 -2.22
CA LEU A 27 11.60 -21.77 -0.99
C LEU A 27 11.04 -23.18 -1.05
N ASP A 28 11.11 -23.88 0.06
CA ASP A 28 10.52 -25.21 0.24
C ASP A 28 9.00 -25.12 0.44
N ASN A 29 8.56 -24.05 1.13
CA ASN A 29 7.15 -23.72 1.36
C ASN A 29 6.75 -22.49 0.52
N SER A 30 5.46 -22.28 0.31
CA SER A 30 4.91 -21.13 -0.42
C SER A 30 4.30 -20.10 0.54
N PRO A 31 5.09 -19.32 1.29
CA PRO A 31 4.56 -18.31 2.20
C PRO A 31 3.80 -17.23 1.41
N CYS A 32 2.64 -16.85 1.93
CA CYS A 32 1.81 -15.79 1.39
C CYS A 32 1.86 -14.54 2.26
N ILE A 33 1.75 -13.39 1.61
CA ILE A 33 1.59 -12.09 2.24
C ILE A 33 0.30 -11.50 1.73
N VAL A 34 -0.52 -11.00 2.64
CA VAL A 34 -1.78 -10.32 2.32
C VAL A 34 -1.56 -8.83 2.42
N LEU A 35 -1.84 -8.10 1.34
CA LEU A 35 -1.81 -6.64 1.31
C LEU A 35 -3.24 -6.11 1.34
N VAL A 36 -3.54 -5.22 2.28
CA VAL A 36 -4.84 -4.56 2.41
C VAL A 36 -4.60 -3.06 2.51
N SER A 37 -5.43 -2.23 1.87
CA SER A 37 -5.34 -0.77 2.00
C SER A 37 -6.72 -0.14 2.04
N GLY A 38 -6.85 1.01 2.70
CA GLY A 38 -8.07 1.80 2.66
C GLY A 38 -9.22 1.24 3.47
N LEU A 39 -8.95 0.81 4.71
CA LEU A 39 -9.96 0.27 5.62
C LEU A 39 -10.96 1.35 6.06
N ASN A 40 -10.51 2.59 6.27
CA ASN A 40 -11.34 3.72 6.69
C ASN A 40 -12.36 3.39 7.81
N MET A 41 -11.85 3.03 8.98
CA MET A 41 -12.66 2.57 10.12
C MET A 41 -13.62 3.61 10.70
N THR A 42 -13.53 4.89 10.31
CA THR A 42 -14.56 5.89 10.64
C THR A 42 -15.94 5.56 10.05
N HIS A 43 -15.98 4.85 8.91
CA HIS A 43 -17.22 4.36 8.28
C HIS A 43 -17.36 2.83 8.41
N ALA A 44 -17.01 2.28 9.58
CA ALA A 44 -16.99 0.84 9.84
C ALA A 44 -18.32 0.11 9.53
N ASP A 45 -19.47 0.79 9.64
CA ASP A 45 -20.80 0.20 9.41
C ASP A 45 -20.94 -0.46 8.02
N ASN A 46 -20.29 0.11 7.00
CA ASN A 46 -20.34 -0.43 5.64
C ASN A 46 -19.41 -1.63 5.42
N LEU A 47 -18.43 -1.82 6.31
CA LEU A 47 -17.35 -2.79 6.14
C LEU A 47 -17.38 -3.93 7.15
N HIS A 48 -18.30 -3.91 8.12
CA HIS A 48 -18.42 -4.94 9.15
C HIS A 48 -18.46 -6.36 8.56
N LEU A 49 -19.42 -6.65 7.67
CA LEU A 49 -19.56 -7.98 7.06
C LEU A 49 -18.33 -8.39 6.21
N PRO A 50 -17.81 -7.56 5.28
CA PRO A 50 -16.58 -7.88 4.56
C PRO A 50 -15.38 -8.17 5.47
N LEU A 51 -15.21 -7.40 6.56
CA LEU A 51 -14.10 -7.58 7.48
C LEU A 51 -14.24 -8.83 8.33
N GLU A 52 -15.44 -9.14 8.82
CA GLU A 52 -15.71 -10.41 9.50
C GLU A 52 -15.43 -11.60 8.60
N VAL A 53 -15.90 -11.57 7.34
CA VAL A 53 -15.61 -12.62 6.35
C VAL A 53 -14.10 -12.74 6.12
N PHE A 54 -13.40 -11.61 5.99
CA PHE A 54 -11.95 -11.61 5.84
C PHE A 54 -11.22 -12.20 7.06
N GLN A 55 -11.65 -11.86 8.28
CA GLN A 55 -11.13 -12.45 9.53
C GLN A 55 -11.36 -13.96 9.58
N GLN A 56 -12.58 -14.43 9.32
CA GLN A 56 -12.89 -15.85 9.33
C GLN A 56 -12.10 -16.61 8.25
N TRP A 57 -11.83 -15.97 7.11
CA TRP A 57 -10.95 -16.51 6.08
C TRP A 57 -9.48 -16.61 6.55
N LEU A 58 -8.96 -15.57 7.20
CA LEU A 58 -7.61 -15.58 7.80
C LEU A 58 -7.47 -16.68 8.86
N PHE A 59 -8.51 -16.91 9.66
CA PHE A 59 -8.53 -17.99 10.66
C PHE A 59 -8.70 -19.38 10.05
N GLY A 60 -8.94 -19.49 8.74
CA GLY A 60 -9.13 -20.76 8.04
C GLY A 60 -10.53 -21.36 8.20
N ASN A 61 -11.50 -20.61 8.77
CA ASN A 61 -12.86 -21.09 9.00
C ASN A 61 -13.72 -21.12 7.72
N LEU A 62 -13.39 -20.31 6.72
CA LEU A 62 -14.13 -20.20 5.45
C LEU A 62 -13.51 -20.99 4.29
N TRP A 63 -12.87 -22.12 4.60
CA TRP A 63 -12.21 -22.94 3.60
C TRP A 63 -13.18 -23.91 2.90
N GLY A 64 -13.24 -23.83 1.56
CA GLY A 64 -14.03 -24.75 0.74
C GLY A 64 -13.15 -25.73 -0.05
N GLU A 65 -13.61 -26.97 -0.23
CA GLU A 65 -12.88 -28.03 -0.95
C GLU A 65 -12.53 -27.69 -2.41
N GLU A 66 -13.20 -26.68 -3.00
CA GLU A 66 -12.98 -26.25 -4.38
C GLU A 66 -11.77 -25.32 -4.56
N CYS A 67 -11.25 -24.70 -3.50
CA CYS A 67 -10.19 -23.69 -3.60
C CYS A 67 -8.79 -24.32 -3.45
N LYS A 68 -8.44 -25.39 -4.16
CA LYS A 68 -7.19 -26.15 -3.94
C LYS A 68 -5.86 -25.37 -4.09
N ASP A 69 -5.90 -24.13 -4.55
CA ASP A 69 -4.71 -23.38 -4.89
C ASP A 69 -4.15 -22.46 -3.78
N PHE A 70 -4.83 -22.34 -2.63
CA PHE A 70 -4.42 -21.37 -1.60
C PHE A 70 -4.59 -21.88 -0.17
N ASP A 71 -3.55 -22.34 0.52
CA ASP A 71 -3.73 -22.72 1.93
C ASP A 71 -3.70 -21.47 2.85
N PRO A 72 -4.76 -21.17 3.65
CA PRO A 72 -4.71 -20.09 4.64
C PRO A 72 -3.56 -20.24 5.64
N SER A 73 -3.11 -21.48 5.91
CA SER A 73 -1.95 -21.75 6.78
C SER A 73 -0.63 -21.17 6.23
N SER A 74 -0.59 -20.89 4.92
CA SER A 74 0.57 -20.30 4.27
C SER A 74 0.70 -18.80 4.50
N VAL A 75 -0.33 -18.12 5.02
CA VAL A 75 -0.29 -16.67 5.29
C VAL A 75 0.65 -16.38 6.45
N VAL A 76 1.78 -15.75 6.14
CA VAL A 76 2.80 -15.41 7.14
C VAL A 76 2.58 -14.02 7.70
N ARG A 77 2.11 -13.08 6.85
CA ARG A 77 2.00 -11.68 7.23
C ARG A 77 0.87 -10.95 6.51
N VAL A 78 0.20 -10.05 7.22
CA VAL A 78 -0.75 -9.08 6.69
C VAL A 78 -0.11 -7.69 6.78
N ILE A 79 -0.13 -6.92 5.69
CA ILE A 79 0.35 -5.53 5.65
C ILE A 79 -0.84 -4.62 5.37
N LEU A 80 -1.13 -3.71 6.31
CA LEU A 80 -2.13 -2.66 6.16
C LEU A 80 -1.45 -1.41 5.58
N ALA A 81 -1.60 -1.18 4.29
CA ALA A 81 -0.93 -0.14 3.51
C ALA A 81 -1.71 1.20 3.51
N GLY A 82 -1.88 1.78 4.71
CA GLY A 82 -2.38 3.13 4.92
C GLY A 82 -3.88 3.36 4.70
N ASN A 83 -4.33 4.54 5.13
CA ASN A 83 -5.73 4.99 5.18
C ASN A 83 -6.60 4.02 5.99
N SER A 84 -6.07 3.62 7.15
CA SER A 84 -6.71 2.64 8.02
C SER A 84 -7.85 3.26 8.83
N VAL A 85 -7.66 4.47 9.34
CA VAL A 85 -8.65 5.21 10.13
C VAL A 85 -9.52 6.06 9.23
N LYS A 86 -8.90 6.85 8.35
CA LYS A 86 -9.56 7.86 7.51
C LYS A 86 -9.02 7.83 6.08
N ASN A 87 -9.87 8.24 5.12
CA ASN A 87 -9.50 8.33 3.70
C ASN A 87 -9.67 9.73 3.08
N GLU A 88 -10.27 10.69 3.79
CA GLU A 88 -10.50 12.05 3.29
C GLU A 88 -10.23 13.09 4.39
N ASP A 89 -9.87 14.31 4.01
CA ASP A 89 -9.67 15.39 4.97
C ASP A 89 -11.00 16.09 5.30
N ASN A 90 -11.72 15.60 6.30
CA ASN A 90 -12.90 16.29 6.84
C ASN A 90 -12.50 17.49 7.73
N ARG A 91 -11.73 18.46 7.21
CA ARG A 91 -11.57 19.75 7.89
C ARG A 91 -12.87 20.51 7.77
N VAL A 92 -13.61 20.61 8.87
CA VAL A 92 -14.91 21.28 8.90
C VAL A 92 -14.73 22.67 9.50
N GLU A 93 -15.34 23.69 8.88
CA GLU A 93 -15.15 25.09 9.29
C GLU A 93 -15.87 25.48 10.60
N SER A 94 -16.64 24.56 11.21
CA SER A 94 -17.41 24.83 12.43
C SER A 94 -16.96 23.97 13.63
N LEU A 95 -16.84 24.61 14.79
CA LEU A 95 -16.36 24.02 16.04
C LEU A 95 -17.17 22.78 16.49
N ASP A 96 -18.48 22.78 16.28
CA ASP A 96 -19.35 21.66 16.67
C ASP A 96 -19.10 20.42 15.79
N LEU A 97 -18.80 20.63 14.50
CA LEU A 97 -18.49 19.55 13.56
C LEU A 97 -17.06 19.06 13.73
N GLU A 98 -16.13 19.91 14.16
CA GLU A 98 -14.77 19.48 14.56
C GLU A 98 -14.80 18.55 15.78
N GLN A 99 -15.67 18.82 16.77
CA GLN A 99 -15.84 17.94 17.93
C GLN A 99 -16.42 16.57 17.54
N GLN A 100 -17.34 16.54 16.57
CA GLN A 100 -17.88 15.29 16.05
C GLN A 100 -16.84 14.52 15.23
N ALA A 101 -16.11 15.19 14.34
CA ALA A 101 -15.07 14.57 13.53
C ALA A 101 -13.95 13.96 14.39
N THR A 102 -13.54 14.65 15.45
CA THR A 102 -12.54 14.12 16.41
C THR A 102 -13.07 12.92 17.18
N ALA A 103 -14.35 12.90 17.57
CA ALA A 103 -14.97 11.74 18.19
C ALA A 103 -15.02 10.53 17.24
N ASP A 104 -15.34 10.75 15.97
CA ASP A 104 -15.35 9.72 14.93
C ASP A 104 -13.96 9.15 14.68
N ASP A 105 -12.93 10.01 14.61
CA ASP A 105 -11.54 9.59 14.46
C ASP A 105 -11.09 8.72 15.66
N ILE A 106 -11.45 9.11 16.88
CA ILE A 106 -11.17 8.32 18.09
C ILE A 106 -11.88 6.96 18.04
N ASN A 107 -13.13 6.92 17.57
CA ASN A 107 -13.87 5.67 17.41
C ASN A 107 -13.27 4.79 16.32
N GLY A 108 -12.87 5.38 15.18
CA GLY A 108 -12.18 4.69 14.09
C GLY A 108 -10.88 4.04 14.56
N VAL A 109 -10.08 4.74 15.38
CA VAL A 109 -8.87 4.18 16.00
C VAL A 109 -9.20 3.01 16.94
N LYS A 110 -10.27 3.11 17.74
CA LYS A 110 -10.70 2.00 18.63
C LYS A 110 -11.14 0.76 17.85
N PHE A 111 -11.89 0.95 16.75
CA PHE A 111 -12.29 -0.16 15.88
C PHE A 111 -11.08 -0.78 15.19
N LEU A 112 -10.15 0.05 14.72
CA LEU A 112 -8.90 -0.42 14.14
C LEU A 112 -8.10 -1.26 15.16
N ASP A 113 -7.94 -0.78 16.39
CA ASP A 113 -7.23 -1.50 17.45
C ASP A 113 -7.90 -2.83 17.80
N GLN A 114 -9.23 -2.89 17.83
CA GLN A 114 -9.96 -4.14 18.06
C GLN A 114 -9.74 -5.12 16.90
N PHE A 115 -9.93 -4.66 15.66
CA PHE A 115 -9.76 -5.48 14.47
C PHE A 115 -8.35 -6.06 14.38
N ILE A 116 -7.33 -5.22 14.58
CA ILE A 116 -5.92 -5.64 14.55
C ILE A 116 -5.62 -6.62 15.68
N ALA A 117 -6.10 -6.36 16.89
CA ALA A 117 -5.90 -7.27 18.01
C ALA A 117 -6.51 -8.66 17.77
N GLU A 118 -7.62 -8.74 17.04
CA GLU A 118 -8.25 -10.02 16.65
C GLU A 118 -7.42 -10.77 15.61
N ILE A 119 -7.05 -10.13 14.49
CA ILE A 119 -6.26 -10.80 13.43
C ILE A 119 -4.84 -11.13 13.90
N SER A 120 -4.27 -10.32 14.79
CA SER A 120 -2.93 -10.52 15.34
C SER A 120 -2.82 -11.75 16.23
N GLN A 121 -3.93 -12.36 16.65
CA GLN A 121 -3.90 -13.65 17.37
C GLN A 121 -3.49 -14.81 16.46
N SER A 122 -3.72 -14.68 15.15
CA SER A 122 -3.44 -15.74 14.18
C SER A 122 -2.24 -15.45 13.30
N VAL A 123 -2.06 -14.20 12.84
CA VAL A 123 -1.05 -13.82 11.84
C VAL A 123 -0.29 -12.57 12.28
N HIS A 124 0.96 -12.39 11.81
CA HIS A 124 1.68 -11.14 12.00
C HIS A 124 1.10 -10.00 11.17
N VAL A 125 0.96 -8.82 11.77
CA VAL A 125 0.36 -7.63 11.15
C VAL A 125 1.33 -6.46 11.19
N ASP A 126 1.61 -5.89 10.02
CA ASP A 126 2.36 -4.64 9.88
C ASP A 126 1.39 -3.51 9.49
N ILE A 127 1.41 -2.41 10.23
CA ILE A 127 0.53 -1.26 10.01
C ILE A 127 1.34 -0.09 9.47
N MET A 128 1.09 0.29 8.23
CA MET A 128 1.64 1.50 7.62
C MET A 128 0.65 2.67 7.74
N PRO A 129 1.11 3.88 8.06
CA PRO A 129 0.27 5.08 8.03
C PRO A 129 -0.04 5.51 6.59
N GLY A 130 -1.22 6.08 6.38
CA GLY A 130 -1.61 6.81 5.18
C GLY A 130 -1.67 8.33 5.40
N GLU A 131 -2.22 9.05 4.42
CA GLU A 131 -2.25 10.52 4.41
C GLU A 131 -3.13 11.12 5.52
N PHE A 132 -4.21 10.41 5.86
CA PHE A 132 -5.21 10.87 6.82
C PHE A 132 -5.22 10.06 8.13
N ASP A 133 -4.27 9.16 8.31
CA ASP A 133 -4.08 8.44 9.57
C ASP A 133 -3.46 9.36 10.64
N PRO A 134 -3.61 9.07 11.95
CA PRO A 134 -3.14 9.91 13.05
C PRO A 134 -1.61 9.93 13.20
N THR A 135 -0.92 10.45 12.18
CA THR A 135 0.53 10.63 12.06
C THR A 135 0.83 11.93 11.31
N SER A 136 2.10 12.25 11.08
CA SER A 136 2.45 13.39 10.23
C SER A 136 2.03 13.14 8.79
N SER A 137 1.55 14.18 8.09
CA SER A 137 1.35 14.16 6.64
C SER A 137 2.66 14.34 5.85
N LEU A 138 3.75 14.72 6.52
CA LEU A 138 5.06 14.89 5.91
C LEU A 138 5.71 13.54 5.62
N LEU A 139 6.37 13.44 4.47
CA LEU A 139 7.13 12.26 4.09
C LEU A 139 8.61 12.34 4.54
N PRO A 140 9.27 11.22 4.87
CA PRO A 140 8.66 9.93 5.18
C PRO A 140 7.82 10.00 6.47
N GLN A 141 6.65 9.35 6.48
CA GLN A 141 5.75 9.36 7.62
C GLN A 141 6.27 8.41 8.73
N PRO A 142 6.30 8.86 10.00
CA PRO A 142 6.65 8.01 11.11
C PRO A 142 5.56 6.95 11.37
N PRO A 143 5.90 5.80 11.99
CA PRO A 143 4.91 4.81 12.41
C PRO A 143 3.81 5.40 13.30
N ILE A 144 2.62 4.81 13.27
CA ILE A 144 1.53 5.12 14.20
C ILE A 144 2.00 4.82 15.62
N HIS A 145 1.78 5.78 16.52
CA HIS A 145 2.20 5.63 17.90
C HIS A 145 1.37 4.54 18.59
N MET A 146 2.03 3.52 19.15
CA MET A 146 1.37 2.33 19.73
C MET A 146 0.45 2.64 20.93
N LEU A 147 0.57 3.81 21.56
CA LEU A 147 -0.40 4.30 22.57
C LEU A 147 -1.83 4.47 22.01
N LEU A 148 -1.97 4.71 20.71
CA LEU A 148 -3.26 4.77 20.04
C LEU A 148 -3.89 3.37 19.89
N LEU A 149 -3.09 2.31 20.01
CA LEU A 149 -3.48 0.91 19.80
C LEU A 149 -3.21 0.08 21.08
N PRO A 150 -3.90 0.35 22.19
CA PRO A 150 -3.61 -0.26 23.50
C PRO A 150 -3.80 -1.78 23.54
N LYS A 151 -4.69 -2.37 22.72
CA LYS A 151 -4.88 -3.83 22.65
C LYS A 151 -3.81 -4.47 21.78
N SER A 152 -3.58 -3.90 20.60
CA SER A 152 -2.64 -4.44 19.62
C SER A 152 -1.19 -4.30 20.08
N SER A 153 -0.86 -3.23 20.82
CA SER A 153 0.49 -2.98 21.35
C SER A 153 0.99 -4.02 22.37
N GLN A 154 0.08 -4.80 22.95
CA GLN A 154 0.43 -5.91 23.86
C GLN A 154 0.87 -7.16 23.09
N LEU A 155 0.56 -7.25 21.79
CA LEU A 155 0.82 -8.41 20.95
C LEU A 155 2.14 -8.25 20.21
N LYS A 156 3.03 -9.25 20.33
CA LYS A 156 4.29 -9.29 19.56
C LYS A 156 4.09 -9.49 18.06
N SER A 157 2.90 -9.96 17.67
CA SER A 157 2.51 -10.18 16.29
C SER A 157 2.11 -8.89 15.57
N CYS A 158 1.88 -7.79 16.29
CA CYS A 158 1.52 -6.50 15.72
C CYS A 158 2.73 -5.55 15.74
N GLN A 159 3.01 -4.90 14.60
CA GLN A 159 4.04 -3.88 14.49
C GLN A 159 3.51 -2.67 13.70
N SER A 160 3.77 -1.45 14.18
CA SER A 160 3.62 -0.26 13.35
C SER A 160 4.93 0.08 12.64
N VAL A 161 4.84 0.41 11.36
CA VAL A 161 5.97 0.62 10.44
C VAL A 161 5.84 1.99 9.75
N PRO A 162 6.95 2.58 9.26
CA PRO A 162 6.89 3.88 8.58
C PRO A 162 6.29 3.76 7.17
N ASN A 163 6.05 4.91 6.54
CA ASN A 163 5.68 4.99 5.12
C ASN A 163 6.62 5.98 4.40
N PRO A 164 7.39 5.57 3.37
CA PRO A 164 7.45 4.24 2.75
C PRO A 164 7.95 3.12 3.67
N TYR A 165 7.57 1.87 3.35
CA TYR A 165 7.96 0.68 4.10
C TYR A 165 8.83 -0.26 3.25
N ALA A 166 9.96 -0.68 3.81
CA ALA A 166 10.85 -1.67 3.23
C ALA A 166 11.08 -2.82 4.23
N CYS A 167 10.89 -4.05 3.79
CA CYS A 167 11.10 -5.24 4.61
C CYS A 167 11.59 -6.44 3.80
N GLU A 168 12.10 -7.46 4.51
CA GLU A 168 12.49 -8.73 3.90
C GLU A 168 11.65 -9.87 4.51
N ILE A 169 10.88 -10.56 3.67
CA ILE A 169 10.02 -11.67 4.09
C ILE A 169 10.39 -12.90 3.27
N ALA A 170 10.73 -14.01 3.95
CA ALA A 170 11.17 -15.25 3.32
C ALA A 170 12.28 -15.03 2.24
N GLY A 171 13.26 -14.18 2.56
CA GLY A 171 14.39 -13.86 1.67
C GLY A 171 14.03 -12.96 0.47
N ARG A 172 12.83 -12.37 0.43
CA ARG A 172 12.39 -11.45 -0.61
C ARG A 172 12.29 -10.04 -0.04
N SER A 173 13.08 -9.12 -0.60
CA SER A 173 12.91 -7.67 -0.43
C SER A 173 11.57 -7.18 -0.99
N ILE A 174 10.83 -6.47 -0.17
CA ILE A 174 9.53 -5.86 -0.46
C ILE A 174 9.63 -4.38 -0.12
N LEU A 175 9.20 -3.53 -1.04
CA LEU A 175 9.13 -2.09 -0.87
C LEU A 175 7.70 -1.64 -1.21
N GLY A 176 7.16 -0.70 -0.46
CA GLY A 176 5.91 -0.09 -0.86
C GLY A 176 5.55 1.16 -0.10
N MET A 177 4.48 1.78 -0.57
CA MET A 177 3.99 3.05 -0.05
C MET A 177 2.46 3.03 0.03
N SER A 178 1.88 3.87 0.87
CA SER A 178 0.42 4.00 1.05
C SER A 178 -0.32 4.68 -0.11
N GLY A 179 0.32 4.88 -1.28
CA GLY A 179 -0.34 5.35 -2.51
C GLY A 179 -0.28 6.86 -2.78
N GLN A 180 0.14 7.69 -1.81
CA GLN A 180 0.21 9.15 -1.97
C GLN A 180 1.07 9.58 -3.15
N ASN A 181 2.15 8.83 -3.43
CA ASN A 181 3.05 9.10 -4.55
C ASN A 181 2.35 8.89 -5.90
N ILE A 182 1.57 7.82 -6.03
CA ILE A 182 0.89 7.47 -7.28
C ILE A 182 -0.27 8.44 -7.54
N ASP A 183 -1.08 8.72 -6.51
CA ASP A 183 -2.17 9.69 -6.61
C ASP A 183 -1.65 11.08 -7.03
N ASP A 184 -0.54 11.53 -6.47
CA ASP A 184 0.06 12.80 -6.82
C ASP A 184 0.60 12.83 -8.26
N ILE A 185 1.28 11.77 -8.71
CA ILE A 185 1.74 11.64 -10.09
C ILE A 185 0.55 11.68 -11.07
N LEU A 186 -0.56 11.01 -10.76
CA LEU A 186 -1.74 11.00 -11.62
C LEU A 186 -2.40 12.38 -11.72
N ARG A 187 -2.32 13.22 -10.67
CA ARG A 187 -2.83 14.59 -10.69
C ARG A 187 -2.01 15.53 -11.58
N TYR A 188 -0.69 15.34 -11.63
CA TYR A 188 0.23 16.27 -12.29
C TYR A 188 0.87 15.73 -13.58
N SER A 189 0.51 14.52 -14.02
CA SER A 189 1.04 13.92 -15.25
C SER A 189 -0.06 13.40 -16.17
N GLN A 190 0.30 13.09 -17.41
CA GLN A 190 -0.58 12.43 -18.37
C GLN A 190 -0.45 10.90 -18.33
N ILE A 191 0.09 10.35 -17.24
CA ILE A 191 0.19 8.90 -17.07
C ILE A 191 -1.23 8.36 -16.85
N PRO A 192 -1.67 7.35 -17.63
CA PRO A 192 -3.08 7.00 -17.70
C PRO A 192 -3.61 6.22 -16.48
N ASP A 193 -2.75 5.43 -15.83
CA ASP A 193 -3.17 4.49 -14.79
C ASP A 193 -2.14 4.35 -13.66
N ALA A 194 -2.61 3.87 -12.51
CA ALA A 194 -1.83 3.73 -11.29
C ALA A 194 -0.64 2.76 -11.46
N LEU A 195 -0.83 1.67 -12.21
CA LEU A 195 0.24 0.70 -12.48
C LEU A 195 1.33 1.30 -13.36
N SER A 196 0.96 2.06 -14.40
CA SER A 196 1.89 2.82 -15.25
C SER A 196 2.67 3.85 -14.44
N ALA A 197 2.03 4.54 -13.50
CA ALA A 197 2.70 5.48 -12.60
C ALA A 197 3.68 4.75 -11.65
N LEU A 198 3.28 3.60 -11.10
CA LEU A 198 4.15 2.77 -10.25
C LEU A 198 5.36 2.21 -11.02
N LYS A 199 5.15 1.86 -12.29
CA LYS A 199 6.23 1.45 -13.20
C LYS A 199 7.16 2.62 -13.52
N ALA A 200 6.62 3.83 -13.65
CA ALA A 200 7.40 5.04 -13.89
C ALA A 200 8.28 5.38 -12.67
N THR A 201 7.75 5.35 -11.44
CA THR A 201 8.56 5.59 -10.22
C THR A 201 9.69 4.58 -10.06
N PHE A 202 9.43 3.31 -10.38
CA PHE A 202 10.47 2.29 -10.43
C PHE A 202 11.54 2.60 -11.50
N LYS A 203 11.13 2.96 -12.72
CA LYS A 203 12.06 3.32 -13.81
C LYS A 203 12.92 4.53 -13.47
N TRP A 204 12.33 5.51 -12.78
CA TRP A 204 13.04 6.71 -12.32
C TRP A 204 14.02 6.42 -11.18
N GLY A 205 13.87 5.28 -10.49
CA GLY A 205 14.66 4.95 -9.31
C GLY A 205 14.30 5.80 -8.09
N HIS A 206 13.08 6.35 -8.05
CA HIS A 206 12.64 7.30 -7.02
C HIS A 206 11.18 7.06 -6.63
N ILE A 207 10.92 6.81 -5.35
CA ILE A 207 9.60 6.44 -4.82
C ILE A 207 8.61 7.61 -4.94
N VAL A 208 9.06 8.83 -4.62
CA VAL A 208 8.21 10.04 -4.56
C VAL A 208 8.86 11.22 -5.29
N PRO A 209 8.95 11.18 -6.64
CA PRO A 209 9.71 12.17 -7.43
C PRO A 209 9.14 13.59 -7.37
N THR A 210 7.89 13.74 -6.93
CA THR A 210 7.19 15.01 -6.83
C THR A 210 7.47 15.75 -5.51
N CYS A 211 8.23 15.13 -4.61
CA CYS A 211 8.66 15.70 -3.36
C CYS A 211 9.90 16.58 -3.55
N PRO A 212 10.02 17.77 -2.92
CA PRO A 212 9.10 18.37 -1.95
C PRO A 212 8.03 19.32 -2.54
N ASP A 213 7.92 19.43 -3.87
CA ASP A 213 7.17 20.50 -4.54
C ASP A 213 5.64 20.38 -4.33
N THR A 214 5.06 19.22 -4.64
CA THR A 214 3.61 18.97 -4.49
C THR A 214 3.28 18.15 -3.24
N LYS A 215 4.17 17.24 -2.84
CA LYS A 215 4.10 16.50 -1.58
C LYS A 215 5.19 16.96 -0.63
N PHE A 216 4.80 17.37 0.57
CA PHE A 216 5.73 17.86 1.57
C PHE A 216 6.56 16.73 2.19
N ALA A 217 7.87 16.95 2.33
CA ALA A 217 8.75 16.11 3.11
C ALA A 217 9.50 16.90 4.18
N TYR A 218 10.01 16.14 5.15
CA TYR A 218 11.01 16.65 6.07
C TYR A 218 12.27 17.08 5.30
N PRO A 219 12.87 18.24 5.63
CA PRO A 219 14.14 18.65 5.05
C PRO A 219 15.24 17.75 5.62
N ILE A 220 15.62 16.72 4.85
CA ILE A 220 16.65 15.77 5.23
C ILE A 220 17.99 16.24 4.67
N LEU A 221 18.98 16.37 5.56
CA LEU A 221 20.35 16.70 5.17
C LEU A 221 21.08 15.41 4.78
N GLY A 222 21.76 15.44 3.63
CA GLY A 222 22.58 14.33 3.15
C GLY A 222 21.88 13.50 2.08
N LYS A 223 21.39 12.32 2.44
CA LYS A 223 20.84 11.34 1.48
C LYS A 223 19.31 11.41 1.43
N ASP A 224 18.78 11.48 0.21
CA ASP A 224 17.35 11.41 -0.05
C ASP A 224 16.81 9.99 0.28
N PRO A 225 15.82 9.85 1.20
CA PRO A 225 15.26 8.55 1.57
C PRO A 225 14.37 7.92 0.49
N PHE A 226 13.98 8.66 -0.55
CA PHE A 226 13.07 8.17 -1.58
C PHE A 226 13.79 7.55 -2.78
N VAL A 227 15.12 7.59 -2.81
CA VAL A 227 15.91 6.91 -3.85
C VAL A 227 15.88 5.40 -3.62
N ILE A 228 15.63 4.64 -4.69
CA ILE A 228 15.59 3.17 -4.65
C ILE A 228 17.01 2.61 -4.78
N ASP A 229 17.70 2.50 -3.64
CA ASP A 229 19.07 1.98 -3.56
C ASP A 229 19.18 0.50 -3.93
N ASP A 230 18.27 -0.32 -3.41
CA ASP A 230 18.23 -1.76 -3.67
C ASP A 230 16.96 -2.09 -4.43
N CYS A 231 17.10 -2.80 -5.55
CA CYS A 231 15.96 -3.22 -6.35
C CYS A 231 15.10 -4.23 -5.56
N PRO A 232 13.82 -3.92 -5.27
CA PRO A 232 12.94 -4.85 -4.58
C PRO A 232 12.51 -6.00 -5.49
N HIS A 233 12.04 -7.11 -4.91
CA HIS A 233 11.39 -8.17 -5.68
C HIS A 233 9.90 -7.89 -5.85
N VAL A 234 9.30 -7.22 -4.86
CA VAL A 234 7.91 -6.77 -4.86
C VAL A 234 7.89 -5.29 -4.58
N TYR A 235 7.28 -4.52 -5.47
CA TYR A 235 7.05 -3.08 -5.28
C TYR A 235 5.56 -2.80 -5.34
N PHE A 236 5.00 -2.25 -4.26
CA PHE A 236 3.56 -2.03 -4.16
C PHE A 236 3.17 -0.58 -3.83
N ALA A 237 1.98 -0.20 -4.26
CA ALA A 237 1.30 1.03 -3.85
C ALA A 237 -0.07 0.69 -3.26
N GLY A 238 -0.37 1.24 -2.09
CA GLY A 238 -1.68 1.20 -1.45
C GLY A 238 -2.69 2.13 -2.11
N ASN A 239 -3.95 2.03 -1.68
CA ASN A 239 -5.02 2.99 -1.98
C ASN A 239 -5.22 3.29 -3.47
N CYS A 240 -4.96 2.31 -4.33
CA CYS A 240 -5.15 2.43 -5.77
C CYS A 240 -6.64 2.28 -6.14
N PRO A 241 -7.10 2.94 -7.23
CA PRO A 241 -8.50 2.88 -7.66
C PRO A 241 -8.92 1.53 -8.23
N GLU A 242 -7.98 0.67 -8.63
CA GLU A 242 -8.24 -0.70 -9.08
C GLU A 242 -7.09 -1.60 -8.64
N TYR A 243 -7.37 -2.90 -8.44
CA TYR A 243 -6.32 -3.89 -8.26
C TYR A 243 -5.64 -4.20 -9.60
N GLN A 244 -4.33 -4.00 -9.66
CA GLN A 244 -3.53 -4.28 -10.85
C GLN A 244 -2.18 -4.88 -10.46
N THR A 245 -1.64 -5.77 -11.28
CA THR A 245 -0.31 -6.33 -11.06
C THR A 245 0.39 -6.67 -12.37
N GLU A 246 1.70 -6.46 -12.41
CA GLU A 246 2.55 -6.76 -13.57
C GLU A 246 3.88 -7.34 -13.10
N LEU A 247 4.40 -8.34 -13.82
CA LEU A 247 5.78 -8.78 -13.66
C LEU A 247 6.62 -8.08 -14.72
N ILE A 248 7.49 -7.17 -14.28
CA ILE A 248 8.39 -6.46 -15.18
C ILE A 248 9.77 -7.10 -15.15
N LYS A 249 10.48 -6.96 -16.26
CA LYS A 249 11.91 -7.21 -16.34
C LYS A 249 12.63 -5.90 -16.56
N ASP A 250 13.64 -5.68 -15.74
CA ASP A 250 14.50 -4.52 -15.86
C ASP A 250 15.51 -4.69 -17.03
N SER A 251 16.23 -3.61 -17.37
CA SER A 251 17.30 -3.59 -18.38
C SER A 251 18.34 -4.71 -18.17
N ALA A 252 18.65 -5.02 -16.90
CA ALA A 252 19.55 -6.08 -16.48
C ALA A 252 18.90 -7.49 -16.41
N GLY A 253 17.66 -7.65 -16.88
CA GLY A 253 16.93 -8.94 -16.88
C GLY A 253 16.36 -9.37 -15.52
N ARG A 254 16.47 -8.51 -14.50
CA ARG A 254 15.96 -8.70 -13.13
C ARG A 254 14.45 -8.70 -13.12
N GLN A 255 13.81 -9.53 -12.29
CA GLN A 255 12.36 -9.65 -12.22
C GLN A 255 11.80 -8.92 -11.01
N ILE A 256 10.79 -8.08 -11.22
CA ILE A 256 10.11 -7.31 -10.17
C ILE A 256 8.61 -7.43 -10.37
N ARG A 257 7.89 -7.72 -9.28
CA ARG A 257 6.43 -7.73 -9.24
C ARG A 257 5.92 -6.37 -8.79
N LEU A 258 5.21 -5.68 -9.67
CA LEU A 258 4.48 -4.46 -9.34
C LEU A 258 3.06 -4.81 -8.88
N ILE A 259 2.58 -4.17 -7.81
CA ILE A 259 1.24 -4.41 -7.26
C ILE A 259 0.58 -3.08 -6.88
N CYS A 260 -0.55 -2.79 -7.49
CA CYS A 260 -1.49 -1.76 -7.05
C CYS A 260 -2.53 -2.42 -6.15
N VAL A 261 -2.47 -2.11 -4.86
CA VAL A 261 -3.40 -2.62 -3.86
C VAL A 261 -4.63 -1.72 -3.86
N TYR A 262 -5.79 -2.35 -3.99
CA TYR A 262 -7.05 -1.66 -4.13
C TYR A 262 -7.51 -0.99 -2.82
N LEU A 263 -8.15 0.17 -2.95
CA LEU A 263 -8.86 0.84 -1.86
C LEU A 263 -10.16 0.10 -1.52
N MET A 264 -10.23 -0.55 -0.36
CA MET A 264 -11.31 -1.48 0.01
C MET A 264 -12.73 -0.85 -0.01
N LEU A 265 -12.85 0.45 0.25
CA LEU A 265 -14.13 1.16 0.27
C LEU A 265 -14.81 1.37 -1.09
N GLN A 266 -14.13 1.11 -2.20
CA GLN A 266 -14.73 1.29 -3.52
C GLN A 266 -15.47 0.05 -4.04
N LEU A 267 -15.83 -0.93 -3.19
CA LEU A 267 -16.69 -2.05 -3.59
C LEU A 267 -17.79 -1.52 -4.50
N PRO A 268 -17.83 -1.94 -5.78
CA PRO A 268 -18.59 -1.24 -6.79
C PRO A 268 -20.03 -1.18 -6.32
N LYS A 269 -20.52 0.02 -6.03
CA LYS A 269 -21.96 0.27 -5.92
C LYS A 269 -22.52 -0.24 -7.24
N ASN A 270 -23.19 -1.39 -7.20
CA ASN A 270 -23.71 -2.12 -8.35
C ASN A 270 -24.12 -1.16 -9.47
N LYS A 271 -23.27 -1.02 -10.51
CA LYS A 271 -23.77 -0.56 -11.81
C LYS A 271 -24.57 -1.75 -12.34
N PRO A 272 -25.90 -1.63 -12.56
CA PRO A 272 -26.67 -2.71 -13.14
C PRO A 272 -26.31 -2.80 -14.63
N ASN A 273 -25.18 -3.42 -14.95
CA ASN A 273 -24.86 -3.80 -16.31
C ASN A 273 -25.09 -5.30 -16.44
N HIS A 274 -26.24 -5.61 -17.02
CA HIS A 274 -26.51 -6.89 -17.67
C HIS A 274 -25.30 -7.32 -18.53
N HIS A 275 -25.00 -8.61 -18.43
CA HIS A 275 -24.06 -9.38 -19.24
C HIS A 275 -22.59 -9.47 -18.78
N LYS A 276 -22.32 -10.66 -18.22
CA LYS A 276 -21.10 -11.49 -18.22
C LYS A 276 -20.47 -11.70 -16.84
N HIS A 277 -21.20 -12.42 -15.98
CA HIS A 277 -20.57 -13.29 -14.99
C HIS A 277 -19.98 -14.51 -15.70
N SER A 278 -18.66 -14.51 -15.87
CA SER A 278 -17.80 -15.69 -15.74
C SER A 278 -16.37 -15.25 -16.08
N GLN A 279 -15.42 -15.67 -15.25
CA GLN A 279 -13.96 -15.54 -15.41
C GLN A 279 -13.39 -14.16 -15.04
N THR A 280 -12.76 -14.06 -13.87
CA THR A 280 -11.35 -13.61 -13.70
C THR A 280 -10.90 -13.90 -12.26
N ILE A 281 -10.73 -15.18 -11.91
CA ILE A 281 -9.68 -15.60 -10.98
C ILE A 281 -8.65 -16.26 -11.89
N LYS A 282 -7.65 -15.49 -12.33
CA LYS A 282 -6.48 -16.02 -13.04
C LYS A 282 -5.29 -15.91 -12.10
N GLN A 283 -5.02 -17.00 -11.39
CA GLN A 283 -3.69 -17.25 -10.86
C GLN A 283 -2.71 -17.50 -12.02
N PHE A 284 -1.54 -16.88 -11.93
CA PHE A 284 -0.40 -17.18 -12.79
C PHE A 284 0.54 -18.16 -12.05
N LYS A 285 0.74 -19.35 -12.64
CA LYS A 285 1.85 -20.25 -12.31
C LYS A 285 3.04 -19.94 -13.22
N ARG A 286 4.20 -19.77 -12.56
CA ARG A 286 5.58 -19.66 -13.07
C ARG A 286 5.94 -18.41 -13.89
#